data_AF-A0A0D6AEN8-F1
#
_entry.id   AF-A0A0D6AEN8-F1
#
_cell.length_a   1.000
_cell.length_b   1.000
_cell.length_c   1.000
_cell.angle_alpha   90.00
_cell.angle_beta   90.00
_cell.angle_gamma   90.00
#
_symmetry.space_group_name_H-M   'P 1'
#
loop_
_entity.id
_entity.type
_entity.pdbx_description
1 polymer ?
#
loop_
_entity_poly.entity_id
_entity_poly.type
_entity_poly.pdbx_seq_one_letter_code
_entity_poly.pdbx_strand_id
1 'polypeptide(L)'
;MKTSNVLLTGTLLSISLISATPSFAQNQQITCTINQNIINCPGYGSFRYRNNNNNNNNNNNYSRFESEINNTYIQVLGRNANSNELTNYSQRMNNQNWSINQVRRDLTTNNQEFNETINNIYREYLGRNIDSDGLRYFQNLIVNGENIDFVRNAVATSPEAKNRNNNSNNNNSSIEGQINSIYLEVLGRNANSNELRNYSQKMNNQNWSLNQVRNDVARSQEVNQVISGIYQELLGRNTDSAGLQYFQNLIINGRNIDYVRNVIANSPEARNRNSNNNNNSRTNQDINNIYLQVLGRDANSNDLQNYTQKINNQNWSLRQVRREVANKPELNQAINKIYQEYLGRDADKGGLDYFRNLVINGQSIDSVRDAISNSSEARKRR
;
A
#
# COMPACT_ATOMS: atom_id res chain seq x y z
N MET A 1 -33.97 -58.52 44.89
CA MET A 1 -33.88 -57.57 43.76
C MET A 1 -34.52 -56.26 44.22
N LYS A 2 -33.70 -55.24 44.51
CA LYS A 2 -34.17 -53.96 45.05
C LYS A 2 -34.71 -53.10 43.91
N THR A 3 -36.02 -52.86 43.91
CA THR A 3 -36.68 -51.81 43.16
C THR A 3 -36.60 -50.52 43.98
N SER A 4 -35.91 -49.51 43.46
CA SER A 4 -35.90 -48.16 44.04
C SER A 4 -36.77 -47.23 43.21
N ASN A 5 -37.63 -46.52 43.95
CA ASN A 5 -38.49 -45.39 43.60
C ASN A 5 -37.77 -44.30 42.78
N VAL A 6 -38.54 -43.46 42.08
CA VAL A 6 -38.74 -42.04 42.45
C VAL A 6 -39.87 -41.42 41.61
N LEU A 7 -40.79 -40.79 42.34
CA LEU A 7 -41.91 -39.96 41.89
C LEU A 7 -41.46 -38.59 41.37
N LEU A 8 -42.29 -38.02 40.50
CA LEU A 8 -42.27 -36.63 40.02
C LEU A 8 -41.99 -35.60 41.12
N THR A 9 -41.04 -34.71 40.84
CA THR A 9 -41.15 -33.29 41.21
C THR A 9 -40.66 -32.44 40.05
N GLY A 10 -41.58 -31.75 39.38
CA GLY A 10 -41.26 -30.72 38.41
C GLY A 10 -40.62 -29.53 39.13
N THR A 11 -39.34 -29.31 38.87
CA THR A 11 -38.67 -28.05 39.16
C THR A 11 -38.52 -27.29 37.84
N LEU A 12 -39.34 -26.26 37.68
CA LEU A 12 -39.10 -25.13 36.78
C LEU A 12 -37.74 -24.53 37.14
N LEU A 13 -36.67 -24.94 36.45
CA LEU A 13 -35.43 -24.19 36.46
C LEU A 13 -35.55 -23.12 35.38
N SER A 14 -36.00 -21.95 35.79
CA SER A 14 -35.82 -20.70 35.06
C SER A 14 -34.32 -20.49 34.82
N ILE A 15 -33.84 -20.93 33.67
CA ILE A 15 -32.53 -20.49 33.16
C ILE A 15 -32.78 -19.07 32.70
N SER A 16 -32.54 -18.13 33.61
CA SER A 16 -32.29 -16.74 33.30
C SER A 16 -31.22 -16.73 32.20
N LEU A 17 -31.61 -16.40 30.97
CA LEU A 17 -30.66 -15.90 29.99
C LEU A 17 -30.09 -14.62 30.61
N ILE A 18 -28.99 -14.77 31.34
CA ILE A 18 -28.02 -13.69 31.44
C ILE A 18 -27.65 -13.47 29.98
N SER A 19 -28.23 -12.43 29.39
CA SER A 19 -27.68 -11.84 28.19
C SER A 19 -26.21 -11.63 28.52
N ALA A 20 -25.36 -12.48 27.96
CA ALA A 20 -23.99 -12.09 27.72
C ALA A 20 -24.15 -10.88 26.80
N THR A 21 -24.22 -9.70 27.40
CA THR A 21 -23.90 -8.46 26.72
C THR A 21 -22.64 -8.80 25.93
N PRO A 22 -22.62 -8.66 24.59
CA PRO A 22 -21.39 -8.83 23.87
C PRO A 22 -20.38 -7.93 24.57
N SER A 23 -19.38 -8.55 25.19
CA SER A 23 -18.28 -7.83 25.80
C SER A 23 -17.80 -6.91 24.70
N PHE A 24 -17.98 -5.60 24.89
CA PHE A 24 -17.44 -4.59 23.98
C PHE A 24 -16.03 -5.03 23.67
N ALA A 25 -15.75 -5.30 22.39
CA ALA A 25 -14.44 -5.73 21.94
C ALA A 25 -13.43 -4.82 22.63
N GLN A 26 -12.62 -5.38 23.52
CA GLN A 26 -11.57 -4.61 24.16
C GLN A 26 -10.78 -3.98 23.03
N ASN A 27 -10.64 -2.67 23.07
CA ASN A 27 -9.89 -1.90 22.10
C ASN A 27 -8.42 -2.35 22.22
N GLN A 28 -8.07 -3.45 21.54
CA GLN A 28 -6.72 -3.97 21.52
C GLN A 28 -5.89 -2.96 20.75
N GLN A 29 -4.93 -2.34 21.44
CA GLN A 29 -3.93 -1.51 20.76
C GLN A 29 -3.12 -2.41 19.83
N ILE A 30 -3.36 -2.28 18.53
CA ILE A 30 -2.54 -2.91 17.51
C ILE A 30 -1.24 -2.11 17.42
N THR A 31 -0.12 -2.76 17.73
CA THR A 31 1.20 -2.15 17.58
C THR A 31 1.65 -2.31 16.14
N CYS A 32 1.56 -1.23 15.37
CA CYS A 32 2.05 -1.19 14.00
C CYS A 32 3.47 -0.59 13.94
N THR A 33 4.32 -1.12 13.06
CA THR A 33 5.66 -0.59 12.82
C THR A 33 5.66 0.35 11.62
N ILE A 34 6.22 1.55 11.78
CA ILE A 34 6.29 2.55 10.71
C ILE A 34 7.67 2.47 10.03
N ASN A 35 7.67 2.24 8.72
CA ASN A 35 8.85 2.24 7.86
C ASN A 35 8.62 3.19 6.68
N GLN A 36 9.29 4.35 6.68
CA GLN A 36 9.13 5.41 5.66
C GLN A 36 7.67 5.83 5.49
N ASN A 37 7.07 5.57 4.33
CA ASN A 37 5.68 5.85 4.01
C ASN A 37 4.81 4.62 4.24
N ILE A 38 5.24 3.58 4.94
CA ILE A 38 4.47 2.34 5.15
C ILE A 38 4.26 2.09 6.64
N ILE A 39 3.00 1.98 7.05
CA ILE A 39 2.60 1.47 8.37
C ILE A 39 2.36 -0.02 8.21
N ASN A 40 3.07 -0.87 8.93
CA ASN A 40 2.91 -2.31 8.88
C ASN A 40 2.27 -2.80 10.17
N CYS A 41 1.06 -3.36 10.08
CA CYS A 41 0.33 -3.86 11.23
C CYS A 41 0.29 -5.39 11.16
N PRO A 42 0.94 -6.11 12.09
CA PRO A 42 0.92 -7.57 12.11
C PRO A 42 -0.51 -8.12 12.10
N GLY A 43 -0.84 -8.99 11.15
CA GLY A 43 -2.19 -9.56 10.98
C GLY A 43 -3.18 -8.70 10.17
N TYR A 44 -2.82 -7.47 9.82
CA TYR A 44 -3.71 -6.52 9.12
C TYR A 44 -3.11 -5.93 7.83
N GLY A 45 -1.82 -6.19 7.55
CA GLY A 45 -1.15 -5.83 6.31
C GLY A 45 -0.34 -4.53 6.37
N SER A 46 0.11 -4.08 5.20
CA SER A 46 0.99 -2.92 5.02
C SER A 46 0.26 -1.76 4.33
N PHE A 47 0.32 -0.56 4.91
CA PHE A 47 -0.43 0.62 4.48
C PHE A 47 0.51 1.76 4.07
N ARG A 48 0.41 2.23 2.82
CA ARG A 48 1.19 3.40 2.37
C ARG A 48 0.55 4.74 2.79
N TYR A 49 1.26 5.61 3.49
CA TYR A 49 0.88 6.99 3.86
C TYR A 49 1.84 8.02 3.24
N ARG A 50 1.33 8.99 2.47
CA ARG A 50 2.16 10.05 1.87
C ARG A 50 2.37 11.19 2.88
N ASN A 51 3.61 11.54 3.20
CA ASN A 51 3.89 12.77 3.95
C ASN A 51 3.84 13.97 2.97
N ASN A 52 2.71 14.68 2.95
CA ASN A 52 2.46 15.75 1.99
C ASN A 52 3.07 17.07 2.49
N ASN A 53 4.30 17.37 2.04
CA ASN A 53 4.76 18.75 1.91
C ASN A 53 4.97 19.01 0.42
N ASN A 54 3.92 19.47 -0.27
CA ASN A 54 4.03 20.30 -1.49
C ASN A 54 2.66 20.84 -1.92
N ASN A 55 2.49 22.15 -1.71
CA ASN A 55 1.44 22.97 -2.29
C ASN A 55 1.76 23.22 -3.76
N ASN A 56 1.02 22.63 -4.69
CA ASN A 56 0.88 23.17 -6.04
C ASN A 56 -0.52 22.84 -6.57
N ASN A 57 -1.28 23.92 -6.75
CA ASN A 57 -2.69 23.90 -7.11
C ASN A 57 -2.88 23.38 -8.55
N ASN A 58 -3.81 22.42 -8.67
CA ASN A 58 -4.56 21.96 -9.84
C ASN A 58 -4.28 20.56 -10.41
N ASN A 59 -3.19 19.85 -10.04
CA ASN A 59 -3.04 18.40 -10.32
C ASN A 59 -2.74 17.53 -9.08
N ASN A 60 -2.62 18.14 -7.90
CA ASN A 60 -2.29 17.43 -6.65
C ASN A 60 -3.50 16.82 -5.92
N ASN A 61 -4.73 17.09 -6.36
CA ASN A 61 -5.92 16.63 -5.65
C ASN A 61 -6.15 15.11 -5.79
N TYR A 62 -5.79 14.48 -6.92
CA TYR A 62 -6.06 13.05 -7.10
C TYR A 62 -5.10 12.15 -6.31
N SER A 63 -3.82 12.52 -6.27
CA SER A 63 -2.72 11.82 -5.57
C SER A 63 -2.93 11.58 -4.07
N ARG A 64 -3.79 12.36 -3.40
CA ARG A 64 -4.07 12.24 -1.96
C ARG A 64 -4.76 10.92 -1.60
N PHE A 65 -5.72 10.47 -2.40
CA PHE A 65 -6.59 9.35 -2.06
C PHE A 65 -6.20 8.03 -2.73
N GLU A 66 -5.28 8.06 -3.70
CA GLU A 66 -4.92 6.88 -4.52
C GLU A 66 -4.50 5.67 -3.69
N SER A 67 -3.74 5.87 -2.60
CA SER A 67 -3.33 4.77 -1.72
C SER A 67 -4.52 4.13 -1.00
N GLU A 68 -5.42 4.97 -0.47
CA GLU A 68 -6.63 4.52 0.26
C GLU A 68 -7.62 3.82 -0.68
N ILE A 69 -7.80 4.37 -1.89
CA ILE A 69 -8.62 3.78 -2.94
C ILE A 69 -8.04 2.44 -3.38
N ASN A 70 -6.74 2.37 -3.67
CA ASN A 70 -6.10 1.12 -4.07
C ASN A 70 -6.21 0.05 -2.98
N ASN A 71 -6.03 0.42 -1.70
CA ASN A 71 -6.23 -0.49 -0.59
C ASN A 71 -7.69 -0.98 -0.51
N THR A 72 -8.66 -0.12 -0.79
CA THR A 72 -10.08 -0.51 -0.84
C THR A 72 -10.34 -1.50 -1.97
N TYR A 73 -9.74 -1.30 -3.14
CA TYR A 73 -9.79 -2.27 -4.25
C TYR A 73 -9.20 -3.63 -3.87
N ILE A 74 -8.05 -3.66 -3.19
CA ILE A 74 -7.46 -4.91 -2.71
C ILE A 74 -8.41 -5.58 -1.71
N GLN A 75 -8.98 -4.83 -0.78
CA GLN A 75 -9.88 -5.38 0.25
C GLN A 75 -11.21 -5.89 -0.32
N VAL A 76 -11.78 -5.22 -1.33
CA VAL A 76 -13.12 -5.55 -1.87
C VAL A 76 -13.03 -6.54 -3.04
N LEU A 77 -12.03 -6.41 -3.91
CA LEU A 77 -11.90 -7.16 -5.17
C LEU A 77 -10.66 -8.06 -5.22
N GLY A 78 -9.71 -7.91 -4.30
CA GLY A 78 -8.50 -8.74 -4.28
C GLY A 78 -7.44 -8.36 -5.31
N ARG A 79 -7.53 -7.16 -5.91
CA ARG A 79 -6.57 -6.65 -6.91
C ARG A 79 -6.27 -5.17 -6.73
N ASN A 80 -5.22 -4.69 -7.38
CA ASN A 80 -4.94 -3.25 -7.48
C ASN A 80 -5.94 -2.56 -8.42
N ALA A 81 -6.23 -1.29 -8.12
CA ALA A 81 -6.96 -0.39 -9.00
C ALA A 81 -6.07 0.03 -10.19
N ASN A 82 -6.67 0.20 -11.36
CA ASN A 82 -5.99 0.78 -12.52
C ASN A 82 -6.03 2.32 -12.50
N SER A 83 -5.26 2.96 -13.38
CA SER A 83 -5.12 4.43 -13.40
C SER A 83 -6.45 5.17 -13.61
N ASN A 84 -7.38 4.61 -14.38
CA ASN A 84 -8.69 5.22 -14.63
C ASN A 84 -9.60 5.10 -13.40
N GLU A 85 -9.58 3.96 -12.72
CA GLU A 85 -10.31 3.70 -11.48
C GLU A 85 -9.84 4.63 -10.34
N LEU A 86 -8.52 4.74 -10.18
CA LEU A 86 -7.90 5.65 -9.21
C LEU A 86 -8.31 7.09 -9.50
N THR A 87 -8.27 7.53 -10.76
CA THR A 87 -8.66 8.88 -11.17
C THR A 87 -10.14 9.15 -10.89
N ASN A 88 -11.03 8.22 -11.25
CA ASN A 88 -12.47 8.37 -11.09
C ASN A 88 -12.87 8.50 -9.60
N TYR A 89 -12.41 7.59 -8.73
CA TYR A 89 -12.75 7.69 -7.32
C TYR A 89 -12.10 8.90 -6.64
N SER A 90 -10.87 9.25 -7.04
CA SER A 90 -10.23 10.46 -6.53
C SER A 90 -10.99 11.73 -6.94
N GLN A 91 -11.64 11.76 -8.11
CA GLN A 91 -12.55 12.83 -8.53
C GLN A 91 -13.79 12.92 -7.65
N ARG A 92 -14.44 11.79 -7.37
CA ARG A 92 -15.62 11.75 -6.51
C ARG A 92 -15.30 12.19 -5.08
N MET A 93 -14.15 11.77 -4.55
CA MET A 93 -13.72 12.16 -3.21
C MET A 93 -13.39 13.65 -3.09
N ASN A 94 -12.76 14.26 -4.11
CA ASN A 94 -12.45 15.69 -4.10
C ASN A 94 -13.67 16.59 -4.39
N ASN A 95 -14.45 16.25 -5.42
CA ASN A 95 -15.45 17.18 -5.98
C ASN A 95 -16.86 16.91 -5.41
N GLN A 96 -17.13 15.69 -4.99
CA GLN A 96 -18.43 15.26 -4.46
C GLN A 96 -18.35 14.88 -2.97
N ASN A 97 -17.21 15.14 -2.32
CA ASN A 97 -16.95 14.85 -0.91
C ASN A 97 -17.24 13.39 -0.52
N TRP A 98 -16.95 12.44 -1.42
CA TRP A 98 -17.06 11.03 -1.09
C TRP A 98 -16.05 10.63 -0.01
N SER A 99 -16.51 9.84 0.95
CA SER A 99 -15.70 9.11 1.92
C SER A 99 -15.20 7.79 1.34
N ILE A 100 -14.13 7.25 1.92
CA ILE A 100 -13.62 5.93 1.52
C ILE A 100 -14.66 4.81 1.73
N ASN A 101 -15.53 4.95 2.73
CA ASN A 101 -16.64 4.03 2.95
C ASN A 101 -17.70 4.09 1.84
N GLN A 102 -17.88 5.24 1.18
CA GLN A 102 -18.72 5.34 -0.01
C GLN A 102 -18.07 4.66 -1.21
N VAL A 103 -16.76 4.79 -1.38
CA VAL A 103 -16.00 4.04 -2.41
C VAL A 103 -16.15 2.53 -2.19
N ARG A 104 -15.93 2.06 -0.95
CA ARG A 104 -16.12 0.66 -0.57
C ARG A 104 -17.52 0.14 -0.90
N ARG A 105 -18.56 0.90 -0.52
CA ARG A 105 -19.96 0.56 -0.81
C ARG A 105 -20.20 0.47 -2.31
N ASP A 106 -19.78 1.47 -3.08
CA ASP A 106 -19.98 1.49 -4.54
C ASP A 106 -19.30 0.29 -5.23
N LEU A 107 -18.07 -0.03 -4.82
CA LEU A 107 -17.34 -1.21 -5.29
C LEU A 107 -17.99 -2.54 -4.92
N THR A 108 -18.85 -2.57 -3.91
CA THR A 108 -19.48 -3.80 -3.42
C THR A 108 -20.90 -3.99 -3.97
N THR A 109 -21.68 -2.91 -4.05
CA THR A 109 -23.11 -2.97 -4.38
C THR A 109 -23.42 -2.69 -5.84
N ASN A 110 -22.62 -1.87 -6.52
CA ASN A 110 -22.88 -1.42 -7.89
C ASN A 110 -21.82 -1.91 -8.88
N ASN A 111 -20.96 -2.85 -8.47
CA ASN A 111 -19.87 -3.34 -9.30
C ASN A 111 -20.12 -4.78 -9.75
N GLN A 112 -20.26 -4.97 -11.07
CA GLN A 112 -20.43 -6.30 -11.67
C GLN A 112 -19.23 -7.21 -11.37
N GLU A 113 -18.02 -6.65 -11.33
CA GLU A 113 -16.81 -7.40 -11.04
C GLU A 113 -16.82 -7.99 -9.62
N PHE A 114 -17.39 -7.28 -8.65
CA PHE A 114 -17.55 -7.83 -7.30
C PHE A 114 -18.44 -9.08 -7.34
N ASN A 115 -19.59 -8.99 -8.01
CA ASN A 115 -20.51 -10.13 -8.15
C ASN A 115 -19.83 -11.33 -8.83
N GLU A 116 -19.06 -11.08 -9.89
CA GLU A 116 -18.28 -12.11 -10.58
C GLU A 116 -17.20 -12.70 -9.69
N THR A 117 -16.51 -11.88 -8.90
CA THR A 117 -15.48 -12.31 -7.94
C THR A 117 -16.08 -13.28 -6.91
N ILE A 118 -17.22 -12.92 -6.30
CA ILE A 118 -17.89 -13.79 -5.33
C ILE A 118 -18.42 -15.06 -6.00
N ASN A 119 -18.99 -14.94 -7.19
CA ASN A 119 -19.51 -16.09 -7.93
C ASN A 119 -18.38 -17.06 -8.33
N ASN A 120 -17.19 -16.55 -8.65
CA ASN A 120 -16.01 -17.36 -8.92
C ASN A 120 -15.53 -18.10 -7.66
N ILE A 121 -15.53 -17.44 -6.49
CA ILE A 121 -15.25 -18.10 -5.21
C ILE A 121 -16.24 -19.26 -4.96
N TYR A 122 -17.54 -19.05 -5.21
CA TYR A 122 -18.55 -20.10 -5.08
C TYR A 122 -18.35 -21.26 -6.06
N ARG A 123 -18.08 -20.96 -7.34
CA ARG A 123 -17.78 -21.99 -8.34
C ARG A 123 -16.52 -22.77 -8.00
N GLU A 124 -15.53 -22.09 -7.44
CA GLU A 124 -14.27 -22.69 -7.02
C GLU A 124 -14.51 -23.67 -5.86
N TYR A 125 -15.05 -23.21 -4.73
CA TYR A 125 -15.12 -24.02 -3.51
C TYR A 125 -16.37 -24.90 -3.42
N LEU A 126 -17.50 -24.46 -3.99
CA LEU A 126 -18.79 -25.13 -3.87
C LEU A 126 -19.28 -25.73 -5.19
N GLY A 127 -18.68 -25.35 -6.32
CA GLY A 127 -19.01 -25.84 -7.67
C GLY A 127 -20.43 -25.49 -8.13
N ARG A 128 -20.97 -24.38 -7.63
CA ARG A 128 -22.24 -23.80 -8.06
C ARG A 128 -22.10 -22.28 -8.14
N ASN A 129 -23.07 -21.63 -8.78
CA ASN A 129 -23.18 -20.18 -8.71
C ASN A 129 -23.66 -19.75 -7.31
N ILE A 130 -23.29 -18.54 -6.92
CA ILE A 130 -23.88 -17.90 -5.74
C ILE A 130 -25.33 -17.52 -6.01
N ASP A 131 -26.19 -17.72 -5.01
CA ASP A 131 -27.58 -17.27 -5.01
C ASP A 131 -27.71 -15.81 -4.53
N SER A 132 -28.89 -15.20 -4.75
CA SER A 132 -29.10 -13.78 -4.45
C SER A 132 -28.97 -13.44 -2.96
N ASP A 133 -29.32 -14.36 -2.07
CA ASP A 133 -29.25 -14.13 -0.62
C ASP A 133 -27.83 -14.26 -0.10
N GLY A 134 -27.08 -15.25 -0.58
CA GLY A 134 -25.64 -15.37 -0.31
C GLY A 134 -24.85 -14.17 -0.82
N LEU A 135 -25.17 -13.67 -2.01
CA LEU A 135 -24.50 -12.49 -2.55
C LEU A 135 -24.75 -11.26 -1.67
N ARG A 136 -26.01 -11.04 -1.26
CA ARG A 136 -26.38 -9.94 -0.38
C ARG A 136 -25.73 -10.05 1.00
N TYR A 137 -25.60 -11.27 1.53
CA TYR A 137 -24.89 -11.52 2.78
C TYR A 137 -23.42 -11.05 2.71
N PHE A 138 -22.68 -11.46 1.68
CA PHE A 138 -21.27 -11.04 1.54
C PHE A 138 -21.11 -9.57 1.19
N GLN A 139 -22.03 -9.00 0.40
CA GLN A 139 -22.05 -7.55 0.17
C GLN A 139 -22.15 -6.79 1.48
N ASN A 140 -23.04 -7.19 2.39
CA ASN A 140 -23.18 -6.54 3.69
C ASN A 140 -21.93 -6.65 4.55
N LEU A 141 -21.27 -7.81 4.57
CA LEU A 141 -20.03 -8.00 5.34
C LEU A 141 -18.89 -7.11 4.82
N ILE A 142 -18.68 -7.08 3.50
CA ILE A 142 -17.63 -6.26 2.89
C ILE A 142 -17.91 -4.77 3.09
N VAL A 143 -19.17 -4.34 2.97
CA VAL A 143 -19.58 -2.95 3.27
C VAL A 143 -19.25 -2.56 4.72
N ASN A 144 -19.36 -3.51 5.65
CA ASN A 144 -19.09 -3.30 7.07
C ASN A 144 -17.61 -3.46 7.46
N GLY A 145 -16.71 -3.65 6.49
CA GLY A 145 -15.26 -3.60 6.71
C GLY A 145 -14.54 -4.93 6.53
N GLU A 146 -15.26 -6.03 6.30
CA GLU A 146 -14.61 -7.30 5.95
C GLU A 146 -13.89 -7.20 4.60
N ASN A 147 -13.00 -8.16 4.34
CA ASN A 147 -12.23 -8.24 3.11
C ASN A 147 -12.62 -9.48 2.28
N ILE A 148 -12.22 -9.47 1.01
CA ILE A 148 -12.51 -10.55 0.08
C ILE A 148 -11.87 -11.87 0.50
N ASP A 149 -10.76 -11.82 1.26
CA ASP A 149 -10.08 -13.00 1.78
C ASP A 149 -10.89 -13.67 2.90
N PHE A 150 -11.61 -12.90 3.72
CA PHE A 150 -12.58 -13.40 4.69
C PHE A 150 -13.68 -14.18 3.96
N VAL A 151 -14.23 -13.62 2.88
CA VAL A 151 -15.27 -14.30 2.08
C VAL A 151 -14.73 -15.61 1.52
N ARG A 152 -13.54 -15.58 0.93
CA ARG A 152 -12.87 -16.79 0.42
C ARG A 152 -12.72 -17.84 1.51
N ASN A 153 -12.27 -17.46 2.70
CA ASN A 153 -12.10 -18.36 3.83
C ASN A 153 -13.44 -18.90 4.37
N ALA A 154 -14.45 -18.05 4.49
CA ALA A 154 -15.78 -18.43 4.97
C ALA A 154 -16.43 -19.45 4.04
N VAL A 155 -16.32 -19.25 2.72
CA VAL A 155 -16.83 -20.20 1.73
C VAL A 155 -16.00 -21.50 1.75
N ALA A 156 -14.67 -21.41 1.74
CA ALA A 156 -13.77 -22.56 1.75
C ALA A 156 -13.92 -23.46 2.99
N THR A 157 -14.24 -22.88 4.14
CA THR A 157 -14.39 -23.60 5.42
C THR A 157 -15.84 -23.95 5.75
N SER A 158 -16.79 -23.59 4.88
CA SER A 158 -18.21 -23.82 5.07
C SER A 158 -18.54 -25.31 5.19
N PRO A 159 -19.63 -25.68 5.89
CA PRO A 159 -20.12 -27.06 5.91
C PRO A 159 -20.37 -27.61 4.51
N GLU A 160 -20.81 -26.77 3.57
CA GLU A 160 -21.05 -27.17 2.18
C GLU A 160 -19.74 -27.51 1.45
N ALA A 161 -18.70 -26.69 1.59
CA ALA A 161 -17.37 -26.99 1.05
C ALA A 161 -16.80 -28.28 1.66
N LYS A 162 -16.94 -28.43 2.99
CA LYS A 162 -16.53 -29.66 3.70
C LYS A 162 -17.29 -30.89 3.22
N ASN A 163 -18.61 -30.79 3.00
CA ASN A 163 -19.43 -31.89 2.52
C ASN A 163 -19.15 -32.25 1.06
N ARG A 164 -18.81 -31.26 0.23
CA ARG A 164 -18.31 -31.49 -1.13
C ARG A 164 -16.97 -32.24 -1.11
N ASN A 165 -16.08 -31.90 -0.19
CA ASN A 165 -14.82 -32.62 0.01
C ASN A 165 -15.05 -34.04 0.59
N ASN A 166 -16.03 -34.22 1.47
CA ASN A 166 -16.38 -35.52 2.07
C ASN A 166 -17.06 -36.48 1.08
N ASN A 167 -17.83 -35.96 0.12
CA ASN A 167 -18.44 -36.78 -0.95
C ASN A 167 -17.44 -37.20 -2.04
N SER A 168 -16.18 -36.74 -1.98
CA SER A 168 -15.05 -37.34 -2.70
C SER A 168 -14.31 -38.29 -1.76
N ASN A 169 -14.55 -39.60 -1.86
CA ASN A 169 -13.79 -40.72 -1.26
C ASN A 169 -12.84 -40.36 -0.10
N ASN A 170 -13.11 -40.82 1.13
CA ASN A 170 -12.38 -40.52 2.39
C ASN A 170 -10.83 -40.46 2.34
N ASN A 171 -10.15 -41.11 1.38
CA ASN A 171 -8.70 -40.97 1.18
C ASN A 171 -8.29 -39.65 0.48
N ASN A 172 -9.12 -39.12 -0.43
CA ASN A 172 -8.90 -37.85 -1.13
C ASN A 172 -9.04 -36.65 -0.21
N SER A 173 -10.00 -36.66 0.71
CA SER A 173 -10.20 -35.58 1.70
C SER A 173 -8.96 -35.37 2.59
N SER A 174 -8.26 -36.46 2.97
CA SER A 174 -6.99 -36.37 3.72
C SER A 174 -5.83 -35.83 2.87
N ILE A 175 -5.74 -36.22 1.60
CA ILE A 175 -4.69 -35.77 0.67
C ILE A 175 -4.86 -34.29 0.32
N GLU A 176 -6.09 -33.85 0.05
CA GLU A 176 -6.43 -32.45 -0.22
C GLU A 176 -6.08 -31.54 0.97
N GLY A 177 -6.33 -32.00 2.21
CA GLY A 177 -5.91 -31.27 3.42
C GLY A 177 -4.38 -31.10 3.54
N GLN A 178 -3.61 -32.12 3.17
CA GLN A 178 -2.14 -32.05 3.15
C GLN A 178 -1.62 -31.12 2.04
N ILE A 179 -2.21 -31.17 0.85
CA ILE A 179 -1.88 -30.25 -0.26
C ILE A 179 -2.20 -28.81 0.16
N ASN A 180 -3.36 -28.58 0.77
CA ASN A 180 -3.75 -27.26 1.26
C ASN A 180 -2.77 -26.72 2.32
N SER A 181 -2.29 -27.59 3.20
CA SER A 181 -1.28 -27.23 4.19
C SER A 181 0.03 -26.77 3.54
N ILE A 182 0.47 -27.44 2.46
CA ILE A 182 1.63 -26.99 1.68
C ILE A 182 1.41 -25.59 1.09
N TYR A 183 0.22 -25.32 0.54
CA TYR A 183 -0.10 -24.00 -0.01
C TYR A 183 -0.11 -22.89 1.06
N LEU A 184 -0.65 -23.17 2.25
CA LEU A 184 -0.61 -22.24 3.39
C LEU A 184 0.82 -22.01 3.86
N GLU A 185 1.61 -23.08 3.98
CA GLU A 185 3.02 -22.99 4.39
C GLU A 185 3.89 -22.26 3.37
N VAL A 186 3.66 -22.44 2.07
CA VAL A 186 4.49 -21.80 1.04
C VAL A 186 4.01 -20.38 0.75
N LEU A 187 2.74 -20.23 0.38
CA LEU A 187 2.15 -19.00 -0.17
C LEU A 187 1.27 -18.24 0.82
N GLY A 188 0.91 -18.81 1.97
CA GLY A 188 0.00 -18.17 2.93
C GLY A 188 -1.47 -18.15 2.48
N ARG A 189 -1.84 -18.94 1.46
CA ARG A 189 -3.22 -19.06 0.97
C ARG A 189 -3.64 -20.52 0.86
N ASN A 190 -4.95 -20.77 0.80
CA ASN A 190 -5.47 -22.10 0.46
C ASN A 190 -5.21 -22.43 -1.02
N ALA A 191 -5.08 -23.73 -1.32
CA ALA A 191 -5.09 -24.23 -2.69
C ALA A 191 -6.50 -24.14 -3.28
N ASN A 192 -6.61 -23.79 -4.56
CA ASN A 192 -7.88 -23.82 -5.26
C ASN A 192 -8.26 -25.24 -5.71
N SER A 193 -9.51 -25.44 -6.10
CA SER A 193 -10.04 -26.75 -6.48
C SER A 193 -9.32 -27.42 -7.67
N ASN A 194 -8.76 -26.64 -8.60
CA ASN A 194 -7.97 -27.19 -9.71
C ASN A 194 -6.59 -27.65 -9.24
N GLU A 195 -5.95 -26.89 -8.36
CA GLU A 195 -4.68 -27.25 -7.73
C GLU A 195 -4.83 -28.51 -6.87
N LEU A 196 -5.86 -28.55 -6.02
CA LEU A 196 -6.20 -29.71 -5.19
C LEU A 196 -6.44 -30.95 -6.05
N ARG A 197 -7.26 -30.83 -7.12
CA ARG A 197 -7.54 -31.95 -8.03
C ARG A 197 -6.28 -32.44 -8.75
N ASN A 198 -5.48 -31.52 -9.29
CA ASN A 198 -4.25 -31.84 -10.03
C ASN A 198 -3.26 -32.60 -9.15
N TYR A 199 -2.95 -32.07 -7.96
CA TYR A 199 -2.00 -32.72 -7.07
C TYR A 199 -2.56 -34.01 -6.46
N SER A 200 -3.86 -34.08 -6.16
CA SER A 200 -4.49 -35.34 -5.70
C SER A 200 -4.40 -36.43 -6.77
N GLN A 201 -4.58 -36.09 -8.05
CA GLN A 201 -4.37 -37.03 -9.16
C GLN A 201 -2.92 -37.47 -9.29
N LYS A 202 -1.96 -36.54 -9.18
CA LYS A 202 -0.52 -36.87 -9.19
C LYS A 202 -0.13 -37.78 -8.03
N MET A 203 -0.66 -37.54 -6.83
CA MET A 203 -0.37 -38.36 -5.65
C MET A 203 -0.99 -39.76 -5.75
N ASN A 204 -2.26 -39.87 -6.18
CA ASN A 204 -2.95 -41.15 -6.26
C ASN A 204 -2.50 -42.01 -7.45
N ASN A 205 -2.23 -41.40 -8.61
CA ASN A 205 -2.04 -42.15 -9.86
C ASN A 205 -0.58 -42.18 -10.30
N GLN A 206 0.26 -41.27 -9.80
CA GLN A 206 1.67 -41.14 -10.21
C GLN A 206 2.64 -41.28 -9.02
N ASN A 207 2.16 -41.70 -7.84
CA ASN A 207 2.94 -41.89 -6.61
C ASN A 207 3.75 -40.65 -6.20
N TRP A 208 3.24 -39.44 -6.45
CA TRP A 208 3.89 -38.23 -5.94
C TRP A 208 3.84 -38.19 -4.40
N SER A 209 4.98 -37.82 -3.81
CA SER A 209 5.10 -37.50 -2.39
C SER A 209 4.73 -36.04 -2.10
N LEU A 210 4.40 -35.73 -0.84
CA LEU A 210 4.18 -34.35 -0.38
C LEU A 210 5.40 -33.44 -0.62
N ASN A 211 6.61 -33.99 -0.51
CA ASN A 211 7.82 -33.25 -0.82
C ASN A 211 7.90 -32.89 -2.32
N GLN A 212 7.46 -33.77 -3.22
CA GLN A 212 7.38 -33.43 -4.64
C GLN A 212 6.32 -32.37 -4.91
N VAL A 213 5.17 -32.40 -4.23
CA VAL A 213 4.16 -31.34 -4.32
C VAL A 213 4.72 -30.01 -3.84
N ARG A 214 5.36 -29.97 -2.66
CA ARG A 214 6.01 -28.75 -2.15
C ARG A 214 7.06 -28.23 -3.12
N ASN A 215 7.87 -29.12 -3.71
CA ASN A 215 8.90 -28.76 -4.67
C ASN A 215 8.33 -28.14 -5.95
N ASP A 216 7.20 -28.64 -6.44
CA ASP A 216 6.50 -28.14 -7.62
C ASP A 216 5.87 -26.75 -7.33
N VAL A 217 5.18 -26.62 -6.19
CA VAL A 217 4.61 -25.34 -5.73
C VAL A 217 5.70 -24.29 -5.54
N ALA A 218 6.80 -24.63 -4.89
CA ALA A 218 7.93 -23.73 -4.65
C ALA A 218 8.60 -23.22 -5.96
N ARG A 219 8.50 -23.99 -7.06
CA ARG A 219 9.04 -23.62 -8.37
C ARG A 219 7.98 -23.05 -9.32
N SER A 220 6.75 -22.90 -8.86
CA SER A 220 5.63 -22.41 -9.65
C SER A 220 5.85 -20.96 -10.09
N GLN A 221 5.19 -20.59 -11.20
CA GLN A 221 5.21 -19.22 -11.71
C GLN A 221 4.67 -18.21 -10.68
N GLU A 222 3.74 -18.62 -9.83
CA GLU A 222 3.20 -17.78 -8.78
C GLU A 222 4.25 -17.44 -7.72
N VAL A 223 4.99 -18.43 -7.21
CA VAL A 223 6.11 -18.18 -6.28
C VAL A 223 7.16 -17.28 -6.93
N ASN A 224 7.43 -17.46 -8.23
CA ASN A 224 8.35 -16.58 -8.96
C ASN A 224 7.87 -15.12 -8.98
N GLN A 225 6.58 -14.90 -9.24
CA GLN A 225 5.98 -13.57 -9.24
C GLN A 225 5.99 -12.94 -7.85
N VAL A 226 5.70 -13.72 -6.80
CA VAL A 226 5.73 -13.23 -5.41
C VAL A 226 7.14 -12.83 -5.00
N ILE A 227 8.15 -13.66 -5.25
CA ILE A 227 9.56 -13.32 -4.95
C ILE A 227 10.00 -12.09 -5.75
N SER A 228 9.63 -12.03 -7.03
CA SER A 228 9.92 -10.88 -7.90
C SER A 228 9.28 -9.59 -7.38
N GLY A 229 8.04 -9.66 -6.90
CA GLY A 229 7.35 -8.55 -6.26
C GLY A 229 8.08 -8.07 -5.01
N ILE A 230 8.55 -8.99 -4.16
CA ILE A 230 9.31 -8.66 -2.94
C ILE A 230 10.64 -7.96 -3.26
N TYR A 231 11.36 -8.41 -4.28
CA TYR A 231 12.58 -7.73 -4.74
C TYR A 231 12.30 -6.31 -5.25
N GLN A 232 11.27 -6.16 -6.07
CA GLN A 232 10.88 -4.84 -6.56
C GLN A 232 10.44 -3.91 -5.43
N GLU A 233 9.69 -4.45 -4.46
CA GLU A 233 9.23 -3.69 -3.31
C GLU A 233 10.40 -3.23 -2.41
N LEU A 234 11.27 -4.16 -2.03
CA LEU A 234 12.27 -3.93 -0.98
C LEU A 234 13.62 -3.46 -1.50
N LEU A 235 13.99 -3.87 -2.73
CA LEU A 235 15.28 -3.58 -3.35
C LEU A 235 15.14 -2.70 -4.60
N GLY A 236 13.93 -2.59 -5.17
CA GLY A 236 13.60 -1.85 -6.40
C GLY A 236 14.46 -2.20 -7.59
N ARG A 237 14.71 -3.50 -7.74
CA ARG A 237 15.26 -4.13 -8.93
C ARG A 237 14.54 -5.45 -9.16
N ASN A 238 14.70 -6.00 -10.36
CA ASN A 238 14.23 -7.34 -10.66
C ASN A 238 15.06 -8.40 -9.92
N THR A 239 14.42 -9.53 -9.61
CA THR A 239 15.11 -10.71 -9.11
C THR A 239 15.92 -11.36 -10.23
N ASP A 240 17.16 -11.70 -9.93
CA ASP A 240 18.04 -12.48 -10.81
C ASP A 240 17.82 -13.98 -10.61
N SER A 241 18.29 -14.80 -11.58
CA SER A 241 18.07 -16.25 -11.56
C SER A 241 18.67 -16.95 -10.34
N ALA A 242 19.83 -16.49 -9.87
CA ALA A 242 20.50 -17.04 -8.68
C ALA A 242 19.73 -16.72 -7.39
N GLY A 243 19.29 -15.46 -7.24
CA GLY A 243 18.46 -15.02 -6.13
C GLY A 243 17.12 -15.73 -6.08
N LEU A 244 16.48 -15.93 -7.23
CA LEU A 244 15.24 -16.68 -7.34
C LEU A 244 15.44 -18.13 -6.88
N GLN A 245 16.44 -18.82 -7.43
CA GLN A 245 16.75 -20.21 -7.09
C GLN A 245 17.10 -20.38 -5.60
N TYR A 246 17.85 -19.43 -5.02
CA TYR A 246 18.18 -19.43 -3.60
C TYR A 246 16.91 -19.42 -2.72
N PHE A 247 15.97 -18.51 -2.99
CA PHE A 247 14.75 -18.41 -2.20
C PHE A 247 13.77 -19.57 -2.44
N GLN A 248 13.67 -20.08 -3.68
CA GLN A 248 12.93 -21.31 -3.96
C GLN A 248 13.48 -22.50 -3.16
N ASN A 249 14.81 -22.64 -3.07
CA ASN A 249 15.43 -23.70 -2.27
C ASN A 249 15.16 -23.54 -0.77
N LEU A 250 15.09 -22.32 -0.24
CA LEU A 250 14.67 -22.11 1.15
C LEU A 250 13.22 -22.56 1.36
N ILE A 251 12.32 -22.27 0.42
CA ILE A 251 10.92 -22.68 0.47
C ILE A 251 10.78 -24.20 0.44
N ILE A 252 11.52 -24.85 -0.47
CA ILE A 252 11.61 -26.32 -0.55
C ILE A 252 12.00 -26.92 0.81
N ASN A 253 12.96 -26.30 1.49
CA ASN A 253 13.43 -26.69 2.82
C ASN A 253 12.51 -26.21 3.97
N GLY A 254 11.26 -25.84 3.66
CA GLY A 254 10.22 -25.55 4.64
C GLY A 254 10.19 -24.12 5.16
N ARG A 255 10.78 -23.17 4.43
CA ARG A 255 10.51 -21.74 4.68
C ARG A 255 9.26 -21.29 3.92
N ASN A 256 8.66 -20.22 4.41
CA ASN A 256 7.49 -19.60 3.79
C ASN A 256 7.86 -18.29 3.11
N ILE A 257 6.94 -17.73 2.32
CA ILE A 257 7.13 -16.43 1.66
C ILE A 257 7.41 -15.30 2.65
N ASP A 258 6.82 -15.32 3.86
CA ASP A 258 7.08 -14.29 4.88
C ASP A 258 8.52 -14.31 5.38
N TYR A 259 9.10 -15.49 5.55
CA TYR A 259 10.51 -15.67 5.87
C TYR A 259 11.40 -15.11 4.75
N VAL A 260 11.07 -15.41 3.48
CA VAL A 260 11.78 -14.85 2.32
C VAL A 260 11.74 -13.32 2.33
N ARG A 261 10.55 -12.73 2.53
CA ARG A 261 10.38 -11.28 2.66
C ARG A 261 11.24 -10.71 3.79
N ASN A 262 11.26 -11.37 4.95
CA ASN A 262 12.05 -10.92 6.09
C ASN A 262 13.56 -10.94 5.81
N VAL A 263 14.07 -12.00 5.18
CA VAL A 263 15.49 -12.12 4.81
C VAL A 263 15.89 -11.00 3.84
N ILE A 264 15.06 -10.72 2.83
CA ILE A 264 15.31 -9.66 1.84
C ILE A 264 15.26 -8.29 2.52
N ALA A 265 14.24 -8.02 3.36
CA ALA A 265 14.08 -6.75 4.07
C ALA A 265 15.26 -6.42 4.99
N ASN A 266 15.88 -7.45 5.57
CA ASN A 266 17.03 -7.31 6.45
C ASN A 266 18.39 -7.40 5.74
N SER A 267 18.40 -7.55 4.42
CA SER A 267 19.64 -7.63 3.64
C SER A 267 20.44 -6.31 3.68
N PRO A 268 21.77 -6.36 3.53
CA PRO A 268 22.59 -5.16 3.37
C PRO A 268 22.09 -4.25 2.23
N GLU A 269 21.60 -4.84 1.14
CA GLU A 269 21.08 -4.11 0.00
C GLU A 269 19.82 -3.29 0.34
N ALA A 270 18.85 -3.91 1.02
CA ALA A 270 17.64 -3.22 1.49
C ALA A 270 17.99 -2.08 2.46
N ARG A 271 18.94 -2.32 3.39
CA ARG A 271 19.43 -1.30 4.33
C ARG A 271 20.09 -0.12 3.62
N ASN A 272 20.94 -0.38 2.63
CA ASN A 272 21.61 0.66 1.85
C ASN A 272 20.61 1.49 1.03
N ARG A 273 19.61 0.84 0.42
CA ARG A 273 18.53 1.52 -0.29
C ARG A 273 17.74 2.45 0.64
N ASN A 274 17.38 1.99 1.83
CA ASN A 274 16.67 2.81 2.81
C ASN A 274 17.49 4.02 3.26
N SER A 275 18.79 3.84 3.50
CA SER A 275 19.69 4.97 3.82
C SER A 275 19.77 5.97 2.67
N ASN A 276 19.89 5.52 1.42
CA ASN A 276 19.94 6.39 0.25
C ASN A 276 18.63 7.15 0.04
N ASN A 277 17.48 6.51 0.23
CA ASN A 277 16.17 7.17 0.15
C ASN A 277 16.04 8.27 1.22
N ASN A 278 16.48 8.00 2.45
CA ASN A 278 16.47 8.99 3.52
C ASN A 278 17.40 10.18 3.23
N ASN A 279 18.61 9.90 2.71
CA ASN A 279 19.55 10.94 2.30
C ASN A 279 18.96 11.81 1.18
N ASN A 280 18.36 11.19 0.14
CA ASN A 280 17.72 11.91 -0.94
C ASN A 280 16.55 12.78 -0.47
N SER A 281 15.76 12.33 0.51
CA SER A 281 14.69 13.13 1.10
C SER A 281 15.21 14.40 1.78
N ARG A 282 16.31 14.30 2.54
CA ARG A 282 16.95 15.46 3.19
C ARG A 282 17.56 16.40 2.16
N THR A 283 18.31 15.86 1.21
CA THR A 283 18.88 16.62 0.10
C THR A 283 17.80 17.37 -0.70
N ASN A 284 16.66 16.74 -0.97
CA ASN A 284 15.53 17.40 -1.62
C ASN A 284 14.96 18.57 -0.81
N GLN A 285 14.86 18.44 0.52
CA GLN A 285 14.43 19.53 1.39
C GLN A 285 15.43 20.70 1.37
N ASP A 286 16.73 20.41 1.44
CA ASP A 286 17.78 21.43 1.36
C ASP A 286 17.77 22.15 0.00
N ILE A 287 17.58 21.42 -1.10
CA ILE A 287 17.41 22.01 -2.44
C ILE A 287 16.14 22.88 -2.49
N ASN A 288 15.02 22.42 -1.95
CA ASN A 288 13.78 23.21 -1.92
C ASN A 288 13.96 24.51 -1.13
N ASN A 289 14.62 24.45 0.02
CA ASN A 289 14.93 25.63 0.84
C ASN A 289 15.81 26.63 0.09
N ILE A 290 16.77 26.16 -0.72
CA ILE A 290 17.55 27.02 -1.61
C ILE A 290 16.64 27.72 -2.63
N TYR A 291 15.71 26.99 -3.25
CA TYR A 291 14.76 27.55 -4.22
C TYR A 291 13.84 28.60 -3.59
N LEU A 292 13.32 28.35 -2.39
CA LEU A 292 12.52 29.32 -1.64
C LEU A 292 13.34 30.56 -1.31
N GLN A 293 14.56 30.39 -0.79
CA GLN A 293 15.41 31.50 -0.41
C GLN A 293 15.92 32.31 -1.61
N VAL A 294 16.15 31.69 -2.76
CA VAL A 294 16.75 32.38 -3.92
C VAL A 294 15.67 32.91 -4.86
N LEU A 295 14.61 32.15 -5.11
CA LEU A 295 13.61 32.45 -6.14
C LEU A 295 12.19 32.68 -5.58
N GLY A 296 11.94 32.36 -4.31
CA GLY A 296 10.63 32.56 -3.68
C GLY A 296 9.56 31.57 -4.16
N ARG A 297 9.99 30.40 -4.68
CA ARG A 297 9.11 29.31 -5.12
C ARG A 297 9.70 27.97 -4.72
N ASP A 298 8.87 26.93 -4.71
CA ASP A 298 9.34 25.55 -4.54
C ASP A 298 10.12 25.06 -5.76
N ALA A 299 11.05 24.13 -5.53
CA ALA A 299 11.72 23.35 -6.55
C ALA A 299 10.73 22.33 -7.15
N ASN A 300 10.69 22.21 -8.48
CA ASN A 300 9.88 21.17 -9.10
C ASN A 300 10.61 19.80 -9.10
N SER A 301 9.93 18.73 -9.51
CA SER A 301 10.50 17.38 -9.53
C SER A 301 11.79 17.28 -10.36
N ASN A 302 11.90 18.01 -11.47
CA ASN A 302 13.10 18.01 -12.33
C ASN A 302 14.26 18.75 -11.66
N ASP A 303 13.99 19.87 -10.98
CA ASP A 303 14.98 20.62 -10.18
C ASP A 303 15.56 19.71 -9.08
N LEU A 304 14.68 19.09 -8.29
CA LEU A 304 15.06 18.19 -7.19
C LEU A 304 15.89 16.99 -7.69
N GLN A 305 15.45 16.36 -8.78
CA GLN A 305 16.15 15.22 -9.37
C GLN A 305 17.54 15.60 -9.89
N ASN A 306 17.66 16.71 -10.63
CA ASN A 306 18.91 17.17 -11.20
C ASN A 306 19.96 17.48 -10.11
N TYR A 307 19.58 18.27 -9.10
CA TYR A 307 20.52 18.65 -8.05
C TYR A 307 20.84 17.51 -7.10
N THR A 308 19.89 16.61 -6.80
CA THR A 308 20.18 15.40 -6.02
C THR A 308 21.18 14.50 -6.75
N GLN A 309 21.07 14.36 -8.07
CA GLN A 309 22.06 13.63 -8.87
C GLN A 309 23.43 14.31 -8.87
N LYS A 310 23.50 15.64 -9.01
CA LYS A 310 24.76 16.39 -8.93
C LYS A 310 25.43 16.25 -7.56
N ILE A 311 24.66 16.32 -6.47
CA ILE A 311 25.18 16.17 -5.10
C ILE A 311 25.72 14.75 -4.90
N ASN A 312 24.93 13.73 -5.22
CA ASN A 312 25.29 12.34 -4.95
C ASN A 312 26.39 11.81 -5.86
N ASN A 313 26.38 12.17 -7.15
CA ASN A 313 27.22 11.53 -8.16
C ASN A 313 28.38 12.42 -8.63
N GLN A 314 28.26 13.74 -8.47
CA GLN A 314 29.26 14.73 -8.94
C GLN A 314 29.88 15.53 -7.80
N ASN A 315 29.63 15.14 -6.54
CA ASN A 315 30.17 15.78 -5.34
C ASN A 315 29.88 17.29 -5.24
N TRP A 316 28.70 17.73 -5.73
CA TRP A 316 28.27 19.11 -5.56
C TRP A 316 27.91 19.42 -4.11
N SER A 317 28.30 20.61 -3.65
CA SER A 317 27.84 21.18 -2.39
C SER A 317 26.53 21.96 -2.56
N LEU A 318 25.74 22.08 -1.49
CA LEU A 318 24.57 22.96 -1.44
C LEU A 318 24.90 24.42 -1.80
N ARG A 319 26.14 24.87 -1.52
CA ARG A 319 26.61 26.20 -1.93
C ARG A 319 26.74 26.32 -3.45
N GLN A 320 27.19 25.27 -4.14
CA GLN A 320 27.21 25.23 -5.61
C GLN A 320 25.80 25.23 -6.18
N VAL A 321 24.87 24.46 -5.59
CA VAL A 321 23.45 24.47 -5.98
C VAL A 321 22.88 25.88 -5.84
N ARG A 322 23.07 26.54 -4.68
CA ARG A 322 22.59 27.92 -4.45
C ARG A 322 23.08 28.89 -5.53
N ARG A 323 24.37 28.84 -5.86
CA ARG A 323 24.94 29.72 -6.89
C ARG A 323 24.37 29.46 -8.28
N GLU A 324 24.12 28.20 -8.64
CA GLU A 324 23.50 27.88 -9.91
C GLU A 324 22.05 28.40 -9.97
N VAL A 325 21.27 28.15 -8.91
CA VAL A 325 19.89 28.64 -8.81
C VAL A 325 19.85 30.17 -8.88
N ALA A 326 20.78 30.86 -8.22
CA ALA A 326 20.88 32.33 -8.25
C ALA A 326 21.35 32.90 -9.60
N ASN A 327 21.88 32.06 -10.50
CA ASN A 327 22.25 32.47 -11.85
C ASN A 327 21.12 32.27 -12.87
N LYS A 328 19.99 31.69 -12.47
CA LYS A 328 18.83 31.53 -13.36
C LYS A 328 18.21 32.90 -13.69
N PRO A 329 17.72 33.11 -14.93
CA PRO A 329 16.99 34.32 -15.30
C PRO A 329 15.77 34.62 -14.41
N GLU A 330 15.21 33.57 -13.81
CA GLU A 330 14.09 33.61 -12.86
C GLU A 330 14.36 34.54 -11.67
N LEU A 331 15.62 34.67 -11.22
CA LEU A 331 15.97 35.59 -10.13
C LEU A 331 15.72 37.06 -10.54
N ASN A 332 16.09 37.45 -11.76
CA ASN A 332 15.85 38.80 -12.25
C ASN A 332 14.34 39.09 -12.34
N GLN A 333 13.55 38.09 -12.74
CA GLN A 333 12.09 38.21 -12.79
C GLN A 333 11.50 38.39 -11.38
N ALA A 334 11.98 37.61 -10.40
CA ALA A 334 11.54 37.74 -9.01
C ALA A 334 11.87 39.13 -8.43
N ILE A 335 13.08 39.65 -8.67
CA ILE A 335 13.49 40.99 -8.24
C ILE A 335 12.63 42.06 -8.94
N ASN A 336 12.42 41.97 -10.25
CA ASN A 336 11.57 42.90 -10.99
C ASN A 336 10.14 42.94 -10.46
N LYS A 337 9.57 41.77 -10.13
CA LYS A 337 8.23 41.70 -9.54
C LYS A 337 8.15 42.44 -8.20
N ILE A 338 9.17 42.33 -7.36
CA ILE A 338 9.25 43.06 -6.08
C ILE A 338 9.33 44.58 -6.34
N TYR A 339 10.11 45.00 -7.34
CA TYR A 339 10.17 46.42 -7.76
C TYR A 339 8.80 46.93 -8.22
N GLN A 340 8.11 46.18 -9.07
CA GLN A 340 6.77 46.54 -9.54
C GLN A 340 5.77 46.63 -8.38
N GLU A 341 5.82 45.68 -7.44
CA GLU A 341 4.92 45.60 -6.29
C GLU A 341 5.08 46.80 -5.33
N TYR A 342 6.31 47.16 -4.98
CA TYR A 342 6.57 48.19 -3.94
C TYR A 342 6.89 49.58 -4.49
N LEU A 343 7.45 49.67 -5.70
CA LEU A 343 7.90 50.94 -6.31
C LEU A 343 7.08 51.33 -7.55
N GLY A 344 6.32 50.39 -8.14
CA GLY A 344 5.48 50.65 -9.31
C GLY A 344 6.25 50.90 -10.60
N ARG A 345 7.48 50.37 -10.70
CA ARG A 345 8.36 50.46 -11.88
C ARG A 345 9.20 49.19 -12.01
N ASP A 346 9.80 48.98 -13.18
CA ASP A 346 10.82 47.95 -13.34
C ASP A 346 12.14 48.33 -12.65
N ALA A 347 12.92 47.32 -12.28
CA ALA A 347 14.26 47.56 -11.75
C ALA A 347 15.18 48.03 -12.87
N ASP A 348 15.94 49.09 -12.60
CA ASP A 348 17.04 49.48 -13.46
C ASP A 348 18.21 48.49 -13.36
N LYS A 349 19.15 48.59 -14.31
CA LYS A 349 20.29 47.66 -14.39
C LYS A 349 21.12 47.64 -13.10
N GLY A 350 21.36 48.79 -12.49
CA GLY A 350 22.15 48.89 -11.25
C GLY A 350 21.44 48.23 -10.06
N GLY A 351 20.12 48.43 -9.94
CA GLY A 351 19.29 47.79 -8.93
C GLY A 351 19.24 46.27 -9.06
N LEU A 352 19.05 45.75 -10.28
CA LEU A 352 19.10 44.31 -10.55
C LEU A 352 20.46 43.73 -10.16
N ASP A 353 21.55 44.36 -10.61
CA ASP A 353 22.91 43.89 -10.35
C ASP A 353 23.23 43.92 -8.83
N TYR A 354 22.76 44.93 -8.10
CA TYR A 354 22.91 45.02 -6.64
C TYR A 354 22.19 43.89 -5.89
N PHE A 355 20.88 43.74 -6.11
CA PHE A 355 20.08 42.74 -5.38
C PHE A 355 20.42 41.30 -5.78
N ARG A 356 20.77 41.07 -7.04
CA ARG A 356 21.29 39.76 -7.49
C ARG A 356 22.56 39.39 -6.73
N ASN A 357 23.50 40.32 -6.57
CA ASN A 357 24.73 40.07 -5.82
C ASN A 357 24.46 39.75 -4.34
N LEU A 358 23.47 40.40 -3.72
CA LEU A 358 23.06 40.04 -2.35
C LEU A 358 22.59 38.59 -2.26
N VAL A 359 21.74 38.15 -3.19
CA VAL A 359 21.19 36.78 -3.18
C VAL A 359 22.28 35.74 -3.46
N ILE A 360 23.18 36.01 -4.41
CA ILE A 360 24.36 35.17 -4.70
C ILE A 360 25.24 35.03 -3.45
N ASN A 361 25.39 36.10 -2.67
CA ASN A 361 26.19 36.12 -1.44
C ASN A 361 25.46 35.58 -0.20
N GLY A 362 24.26 35.02 -0.37
CA GLY A 362 23.58 34.28 0.70
C GLY A 362 22.34 34.96 1.28
N GLN A 363 22.01 36.19 0.87
CA GLN A 363 20.75 36.81 1.26
C GLN A 363 19.57 36.09 0.60
N SER A 364 18.40 36.13 1.24
CA SER A 364 17.18 35.59 0.63
C SER A 364 16.49 36.65 -0.25
N ILE A 365 15.67 36.19 -1.17
CA ILE A 365 14.75 37.02 -1.93
C ILE A 365 13.75 37.75 -1.03
N ASP A 366 13.45 37.18 0.15
CA ASP A 366 12.64 37.85 1.17
C ASP A 366 13.39 39.03 1.80
N SER A 367 14.69 38.90 2.08
CA SER A 367 15.52 40.03 2.51
C SER A 367 15.60 41.13 1.45
N VAL A 368 15.59 40.76 0.16
CA VAL A 368 15.48 41.73 -0.94
C VAL A 368 14.12 42.44 -0.91
N ARG A 369 13.03 41.69 -0.70
CA ARG A 369 11.68 42.25 -0.54
C ARG A 369 11.60 43.24 0.63
N ASP A 370 12.18 42.89 1.77
CA ASP A 370 12.23 43.74 2.95
C ASP A 370 13.05 45.01 2.71
N ALA A 371 14.19 44.89 2.03
CA ALA A 371 15.03 46.03 1.69
C ALA A 371 14.32 47.02 0.75
N ILE A 372 13.63 46.51 -0.28
CA ILE A 372 12.91 47.35 -1.26
C ILE A 372 11.67 47.99 -0.61
N SER A 373 10.86 47.21 0.11
CA SER A 373 9.63 47.69 0.75
C SER A 373 9.87 48.74 1.83
N ASN A 374 11.04 48.72 2.48
CA ASN A 374 11.45 49.69 3.48
C ASN A 374 12.32 50.83 2.93
N SER A 375 12.58 50.86 1.63
CA SER A 375 13.38 51.91 0.99
C SER A 375 12.73 53.30 1.12
N SER A 376 13.55 54.35 1.03
CA SER A 376 13.05 55.72 1.00
C SER A 376 12.10 55.98 -0.17
N GLU A 377 12.28 55.27 -1.29
CA GLU A 377 11.42 55.36 -2.47
C GLU A 377 10.04 54.74 -2.19
N ALA A 378 9.99 53.52 -1.62
CA ALA A 378 8.74 52.88 -1.22
C ALA A 378 7.97 53.71 -0.18
N ARG A 379 8.67 54.33 0.79
CA ARG A 379 8.06 55.20 1.80
C ARG A 379 7.42 56.45 1.23
N LYS A 380 7.92 56.98 0.11
CA LYS A 380 7.32 58.14 -0.58
C LYS A 380 6.04 57.79 -1.35
N ARG A 381 5.75 56.50 -1.57
CA ARG A 381 4.53 56.01 -2.24
C ARG A 381 3.43 55.56 -1.28
N ARG A 382 3.74 55.37 0.01
CA ARG A 382 2.74 55.14 1.06
C ARG A 382 2.13 56.46 1.46
#